data_AF-A0A5M6C5L9-F1
#
_entry.id   AF-A0A5M6C5L9-F1
#
_cell.length_a   1.000
_cell.length_b   1.000
_cell.length_c   1.000
_cell.angle_alpha   90.00
_cell.angle_beta   90.00
_cell.angle_gamma   90.00
#
_symmetry.space_group_name_H-M   'P 1'
#
loop_
_entity.id
_entity.type
_entity.pdbx_description
1 polymer ?
#
loop_
_entity_poly.entity_id
_entity_poly.type
_entity_poly.pdbx_seq_one_letter_code
_entity_poly.pdbx_strand_id
1 'polypeptide(L)'
;MLVKQLVLVLSFASLGFAYHGAAGPACTGSGACTYPDGDTTVNGFCSPNGFCADNGARCANDDNCYNYCGNGICGGNGATCTTNEPFTHGQGAVACNTDAGATCSAGVCTAPQPEPSARRKRSNQPAYPYKQYKYKPKRAAPTS
;
A
#
# COMPACT_ATOMS: atom_id res chain seq x y z
N MET A 1 -12.93 -7.19 56.22
CA MET A 1 -13.55 -7.68 54.96
C MET A 1 -13.12 -6.91 53.70
N LEU A 2 -12.49 -5.73 53.79
CA LEU A 2 -12.05 -4.95 52.61
C LEU A 2 -10.90 -5.56 51.78
N VAL A 3 -10.03 -6.38 52.36
CA VAL A 3 -8.82 -6.89 51.66
C VAL A 3 -9.17 -7.91 50.56
N LYS A 4 -10.27 -8.67 50.71
CA LYS A 4 -10.68 -9.68 49.72
C LYS A 4 -11.28 -9.09 48.44
N GLN A 5 -11.91 -7.91 48.52
CA GLN A 5 -12.44 -7.23 47.32
C GLN A 5 -11.33 -6.58 46.48
N LEU A 6 -10.25 -6.12 47.11
CA LEU A 6 -9.14 -5.47 46.41
C LEU A 6 -8.35 -6.45 45.52
N VAL A 7 -8.18 -7.70 45.98
CA VAL A 7 -7.50 -8.77 45.20
C VAL A 7 -8.33 -9.15 43.96
N LEU A 8 -9.65 -9.15 44.07
CA LEU A 8 -10.55 -9.54 42.99
C LEU A 8 -10.58 -8.47 41.89
N VAL A 9 -10.49 -7.18 42.24
CA VAL A 9 -10.40 -6.08 41.26
C VAL A 9 -9.03 -6.03 40.56
N LEU A 10 -7.93 -6.36 41.25
CA LEU A 10 -6.60 -6.41 40.61
C LEU A 10 -6.45 -7.58 39.63
N SER A 11 -7.21 -8.66 39.80
CA SER A 11 -7.09 -9.88 38.97
C SER A 11 -7.70 -9.74 37.58
N PHE A 12 -8.66 -8.81 37.38
CA PHE A 12 -9.26 -8.53 36.07
C PHE A 12 -8.49 -7.48 35.26
N ALA A 13 -7.52 -6.79 35.85
CA ALA A 13 -6.78 -5.72 35.20
C ALA A 13 -5.66 -6.22 34.25
N SER A 14 -5.33 -7.51 34.24
CA SER A 14 -4.17 -8.07 33.53
C SER A 14 -4.49 -8.88 32.27
N LEU A 15 -5.75 -8.99 31.86
CA LEU A 15 -6.19 -9.82 30.73
C LEU A 15 -6.52 -9.02 29.45
N GLY A 16 -5.89 -7.85 29.28
CA GLY A 16 -6.02 -7.00 28.10
C GLY A 16 -4.82 -7.07 27.16
N PHE A 17 -4.18 -8.23 26.98
CA PHE A 17 -3.21 -8.38 25.90
C PHE A 17 -4.01 -8.48 24.59
N ALA A 18 -4.20 -7.34 23.93
CA ALA A 18 -4.63 -7.30 22.54
C ALA A 18 -3.63 -8.13 21.73
N TYR A 19 -4.07 -9.32 21.31
CA TYR A 19 -3.30 -10.17 20.43
C TYR A 19 -3.08 -9.40 19.14
N HIS A 20 -1.82 -9.07 18.85
CA HIS A 20 -1.41 -8.51 17.58
C HIS A 20 -0.78 -9.64 16.77
N GLY A 21 -1.13 -9.69 15.48
CA GLY A 21 -0.55 -10.65 14.57
C GLY A 21 0.99 -10.58 14.58
N ALA A 22 1.64 -11.70 14.31
CA ALA A 22 3.07 -11.76 14.11
C ALA A 22 3.45 -10.93 12.87
N ALA A 23 4.47 -10.09 13.01
CA ALA A 23 4.97 -9.29 11.90
C ALA A 23 5.65 -10.21 10.86
N GLY A 24 5.46 -9.91 9.58
CA GLY A 24 6.01 -10.72 8.50
C GLY A 24 7.54 -10.70 8.46
N PRO A 25 8.21 -11.78 8.03
CA PRO A 25 9.66 -11.81 7.94
C PRO A 25 10.18 -10.83 6.89
N ALA A 26 11.46 -10.49 7.01
CA ALA A 26 12.17 -9.77 5.95
C ALA A 26 12.14 -10.57 4.64
N CYS A 27 12.01 -9.88 3.52
CA CYS A 27 11.93 -10.47 2.20
C CYS A 27 12.52 -9.53 1.14
N THR A 28 12.79 -10.07 -0.05
CA THR A 28 13.50 -9.33 -1.10
C THR A 28 12.71 -9.31 -2.40
N GLY A 29 12.78 -8.18 -3.11
CA GLY A 29 12.03 -7.94 -4.33
C GLY A 29 10.54 -7.69 -4.07
N SER A 30 9.72 -7.86 -5.10
CA SER A 30 8.26 -7.67 -5.06
C SER A 30 7.50 -8.98 -5.20
N GLY A 31 8.09 -10.08 -4.73
CA GLY A 31 7.56 -11.44 -4.84
C GLY A 31 6.45 -11.73 -3.83
N ALA A 32 5.76 -12.86 -4.05
CA ALA A 32 4.85 -13.43 -3.05
C ALA A 32 5.66 -13.93 -1.84
N CYS A 33 5.04 -13.86 -0.67
CA CYS A 33 5.64 -14.30 0.59
C CYS A 33 4.56 -14.87 1.52
N THR A 34 4.94 -15.81 2.37
CA THR A 34 4.01 -16.50 3.25
C THR A 34 4.63 -16.68 4.63
N TYR A 35 3.87 -16.46 5.68
CA TYR A 35 4.33 -16.71 7.05
C TYR A 35 3.17 -17.07 7.99
N PRO A 36 3.43 -17.81 9.09
CA PRO A 36 2.43 -18.14 10.08
C PRO A 36 2.10 -16.92 10.96
N ASP A 37 0.81 -16.66 11.17
CA ASP A 37 0.31 -15.67 12.11
C ASP A 37 -0.69 -16.33 13.07
N GLY A 38 -0.21 -16.71 14.25
CA GLY A 38 -0.96 -17.53 15.20
C GLY A 38 -1.37 -18.86 14.58
N ASP A 39 -2.68 -19.11 14.57
CA ASP A 39 -3.30 -20.29 13.96
C ASP A 39 -3.61 -20.10 12.46
N THR A 40 -3.29 -18.94 11.91
CA THR A 40 -3.55 -18.58 10.50
C THR A 40 -2.26 -18.46 9.70
N THR A 41 -2.38 -18.29 8.38
CA THR A 41 -1.24 -18.11 7.49
C THR A 41 -1.51 -16.92 6.58
N VAL A 42 -0.62 -15.93 6.65
CA VAL A 42 -0.68 -14.75 5.79
C VAL A 42 -0.02 -15.09 4.47
N ASN A 43 -0.74 -14.90 3.37
CA ASN A 43 -0.25 -15.15 2.01
C ASN A 43 -0.10 -13.82 1.26
N GLY A 44 0.94 -13.06 1.61
CA GLY A 44 1.12 -11.69 1.15
C GLY A 44 2.12 -11.53 0.00
N PHE A 45 2.54 -10.28 -0.17
CA PHE A 45 3.62 -9.88 -1.06
C PHE A 45 4.64 -9.06 -0.28
N CYS A 46 5.87 -8.99 -0.77
CA CYS A 46 6.87 -8.10 -0.20
C CYS A 46 6.48 -6.64 -0.37
N SER A 47 6.49 -5.91 0.75
CA SER A 47 6.38 -4.46 0.77
C SER A 47 7.70 -3.82 0.29
N PRO A 48 7.65 -2.59 -0.26
CA PRO A 48 8.86 -1.81 -0.58
C PRO A 48 9.83 -1.62 0.59
N ASN A 49 9.36 -1.74 1.84
CA ASN A 49 10.21 -1.64 3.04
C ASN A 49 11.03 -2.92 3.31
N GLY A 50 10.85 -3.98 2.51
CA GLY A 50 11.59 -5.24 2.62
C GLY A 50 10.99 -6.23 3.61
N PHE A 51 9.73 -6.09 3.99
CA PHE A 51 9.02 -7.03 4.87
C PHE A 51 7.76 -7.59 4.22
N CYS A 52 7.43 -8.83 4.56
CA CYS A 52 6.27 -9.51 3.99
C CYS A 52 4.95 -8.95 4.53
N ALA A 53 3.99 -8.68 3.65
CA ALA A 53 2.63 -8.23 3.98
C ALA A 53 2.54 -6.87 4.72
N ASP A 54 3.66 -6.18 4.90
CA ASP A 54 3.74 -4.85 5.48
C ASP A 54 3.00 -3.81 4.63
N ASN A 55 2.71 -2.64 5.23
CA ASN A 55 2.08 -1.54 4.52
C ASN A 55 2.87 -1.19 3.25
N GLY A 56 2.15 -0.99 2.14
CA GLY A 56 2.75 -0.81 0.81
C GLY A 56 2.89 -2.07 -0.03
N ALA A 57 2.77 -3.27 0.56
CA ALA A 57 2.64 -4.51 -0.21
C ALA A 57 1.36 -4.53 -1.04
N ARG A 58 1.37 -5.29 -2.14
CA ARG A 58 0.16 -5.58 -2.92
C ARG A 58 -0.74 -6.55 -2.17
N CYS A 59 -2.04 -6.42 -2.34
CA CYS A 59 -3.03 -7.32 -1.76
C CYS A 59 -4.25 -7.49 -2.66
N ALA A 60 -4.96 -8.60 -2.52
CA ALA A 60 -6.28 -8.82 -3.08
C ALA A 60 -7.37 -8.78 -1.99
N ASN A 61 -7.04 -9.19 -0.77
CA ASN A 61 -7.88 -9.16 0.40
C ASN A 61 -7.04 -8.91 1.68
N ASP A 62 -7.72 -8.82 2.82
CA ASP A 62 -7.08 -8.53 4.11
C ASP A 62 -6.11 -9.64 4.56
N ASP A 63 -6.36 -10.91 4.19
CA ASP A 63 -5.50 -12.05 4.52
C ASP A 63 -4.11 -12.00 3.83
N ASN A 64 -3.92 -11.07 2.88
CA ASN A 64 -2.63 -10.81 2.26
C ASN A 64 -1.78 -9.77 3.01
N CYS A 65 -2.32 -9.14 4.05
CA CYS A 65 -1.73 -8.00 4.75
C CYS A 65 -1.50 -8.28 6.24
N TYR A 66 -0.49 -7.61 6.81
CA TYR A 66 -0.32 -7.54 8.26
C TYR A 66 -1.44 -6.74 8.94
N ASN A 67 -1.91 -5.67 8.27
CA ASN A 67 -3.02 -4.83 8.70
C ASN A 67 -4.28 -5.15 7.88
N TYR A 68 -4.68 -4.24 6.98
CA TYR A 68 -5.85 -4.37 6.12
C TYR A 68 -5.51 -3.95 4.69
N CYS A 69 -6.23 -4.51 3.73
CA CYS A 69 -6.09 -4.22 2.31
C CYS A 69 -7.01 -3.07 1.91
N GLY A 70 -6.47 -2.08 1.21
CA GLY A 70 -7.23 -0.96 0.67
C GLY A 70 -6.81 -0.64 -0.75
N ASN A 71 -7.75 -0.69 -1.70
CA ASN A 71 -7.48 -0.47 -3.14
C ASN A 71 -6.29 -1.28 -3.67
N GLY A 72 -6.14 -2.52 -3.19
CA GLY A 72 -5.09 -3.45 -3.62
C GLY A 72 -3.71 -3.21 -3.02
N ILE A 73 -3.60 -2.37 -1.98
CA ILE A 73 -2.37 -2.11 -1.24
C ILE A 73 -2.61 -2.27 0.27
N CYS A 74 -1.69 -2.91 0.99
CA CYS A 74 -1.75 -3.02 2.44
C CYS A 74 -1.60 -1.62 3.07
N GLY A 75 -2.56 -1.22 3.91
CA GLY A 75 -2.68 0.14 4.44
C GLY A 75 -3.09 1.19 3.38
N GLY A 76 -3.56 0.75 2.21
CA GLY A 76 -3.97 1.62 1.12
C GLY A 76 -5.34 2.29 1.35
N ASN A 77 -5.76 3.12 0.40
CA ASN A 77 -7.03 3.85 0.49
C ASN A 77 -8.22 2.88 0.69
N GLY A 78 -9.06 3.12 1.68
CA GLY A 78 -10.17 2.26 2.08
C GLY A 78 -9.84 1.16 3.09
N ALA A 79 -8.57 0.95 3.44
CA ALA A 79 -8.18 0.03 4.51
C ALA A 79 -8.63 0.56 5.88
N THR A 80 -8.94 -0.31 6.83
CA THR A 80 -9.23 0.08 8.22
C THR A 80 -7.96 0.57 8.92
N CYS A 81 -8.09 1.55 9.80
CA CYS A 81 -6.99 2.09 10.61
C CYS A 81 -7.46 2.55 11.99
N THR A 82 -6.53 2.58 12.95
CA THR A 82 -6.76 3.03 14.32
C THR A 82 -5.80 4.14 14.76
N THR A 83 -4.77 4.44 13.98
CA THR A 83 -3.78 5.50 14.28
C THR A 83 -3.41 6.31 13.05
N ASN A 84 -3.00 7.57 13.30
CA ASN A 84 -2.39 8.46 12.31
C ASN A 84 -0.86 8.42 12.33
N GLU A 85 -0.27 7.66 13.25
CA GLU A 85 1.17 7.50 13.30
C GLU A 85 1.70 6.76 12.06
N PRO A 86 2.90 7.11 11.56
CA PRO A 86 3.53 6.38 10.48
C PRO A 86 3.66 4.90 10.79
N PHE A 87 3.42 4.06 9.78
CA PHE A 87 3.59 2.62 9.95
C PHE A 87 5.06 2.27 10.20
N THR A 88 5.27 1.44 11.22
CA THR A 88 6.53 0.80 11.54
C THR A 88 6.32 -0.70 11.62
N HIS A 89 7.29 -1.46 11.12
CA HIS A 89 7.22 -2.91 11.09
C HIS A 89 7.01 -3.49 12.50
N GLY A 90 6.00 -4.35 12.64
CA GLY A 90 5.65 -5.01 13.91
C GLY A 90 5.00 -4.11 14.97
N GLN A 91 4.51 -2.93 14.58
CA GLN A 91 3.69 -2.13 15.47
C GLN A 91 2.34 -2.79 15.75
N GLY A 92 1.79 -2.56 16.95
CA GLY A 92 0.44 -3.05 17.25
C GLY A 92 -0.67 -2.21 16.60
N ALA A 93 -0.52 -0.88 16.59
CA ALA A 93 -1.57 -0.02 16.05
C ALA A 93 -1.73 -0.21 14.53
N VAL A 94 -2.98 -0.21 14.05
CA VAL A 94 -3.29 -0.36 12.63
C VAL A 94 -3.12 1.00 11.95
N ALA A 95 -2.04 1.19 11.20
CA ALA A 95 -1.76 2.43 10.48
C ALA A 95 -1.96 2.30 8.98
N CYS A 96 -2.08 3.44 8.32
CA CYS A 96 -2.11 3.54 6.87
C CYS A 96 -0.70 3.51 6.26
N ASN A 97 -0.64 3.29 4.94
CA ASN A 97 0.59 3.44 4.19
C ASN A 97 0.90 4.93 3.97
N THR A 98 1.57 5.54 4.96
CA THR A 98 1.95 6.96 4.93
C THR A 98 2.95 7.29 3.84
N ASP A 99 3.74 6.32 3.36
CA ASP A 99 4.68 6.52 2.23
C ASP A 99 3.94 6.80 0.92
N ALA A 100 2.71 6.31 0.79
CA ALA A 100 1.80 6.65 -0.31
C ALA A 100 0.95 7.91 -0.04
N GLY A 101 1.21 8.62 1.07
CA GLY A 101 0.45 9.79 1.50
C GLY A 101 -0.92 9.46 2.09
N ALA A 102 -1.19 8.21 2.48
CA ALA A 102 -2.43 7.84 3.13
C ALA A 102 -2.46 8.26 4.60
N THR A 103 -3.59 8.79 5.07
CA THR A 103 -3.83 9.19 6.46
C THR A 103 -5.07 8.51 7.02
N CYS A 104 -5.15 8.36 8.34
CA CYS A 104 -6.29 7.72 8.99
C CYS A 104 -7.38 8.75 9.34
N SER A 105 -8.52 8.66 8.65
CA SER A 105 -9.66 9.55 8.87
C SER A 105 -10.92 8.72 9.14
N ALA A 106 -11.56 8.97 10.28
CA ALA A 106 -12.77 8.23 10.70
C ALA A 106 -12.61 6.68 10.69
N GLY A 107 -11.42 6.18 11.02
CA GLY A 107 -11.13 4.75 11.08
C GLY A 107 -10.83 4.09 9.74
N VAL A 108 -10.71 4.87 8.66
CA VAL A 108 -10.35 4.39 7.33
C VAL A 108 -9.18 5.19 6.74
N CYS A 109 -8.33 4.51 5.99
CA CYS A 109 -7.22 5.11 5.28
C CYS A 109 -7.73 5.90 4.08
N THR A 110 -7.41 7.18 4.05
CA THR A 110 -7.69 8.07 2.93
C THR A 110 -6.38 8.48 2.29
N ALA A 111 -6.17 8.12 1.02
CA ALA A 111 -5.03 8.59 0.24
C ALA A 111 -5.48 9.67 -0.76
N PRO A 112 -4.65 10.69 -1.03
CA PRO A 112 -4.91 11.61 -2.12
C PRO A 112 -5.07 10.80 -3.41
N GLN A 113 -6.17 11.03 -4.13
CA GLN A 113 -6.36 10.45 -5.45
C GLN A 113 -5.16 10.86 -6.32
N PRO A 114 -4.47 9.92 -6.99
CA PRO A 114 -3.43 10.30 -7.92
C PRO A 114 -4.08 11.20 -8.97
N GLU A 115 -3.56 12.42 -9.13
CA GLU A 115 -4.02 13.31 -10.18
C GLU A 115 -3.97 12.53 -11.51
N PRO A 116 -5.03 12.57 -12.33
CA PRO A 116 -5.05 11.83 -13.58
C PRO A 116 -3.84 12.27 -14.41
N SER A 117 -2.89 11.35 -14.56
CA SER A 117 -1.61 11.64 -15.21
C SER A 117 -1.81 12.42 -16.51
N ALA A 118 -1.02 13.48 -16.71
CA ALA A 118 -1.02 14.28 -17.93
C ALA A 118 -0.81 13.45 -19.22
N ARG A 119 -0.47 12.16 -19.10
CA ARG A 119 -0.40 11.19 -20.20
C ARG A 119 -1.73 11.04 -20.96
N ARG A 120 -2.89 11.21 -20.32
CA ARG A 120 -4.19 11.24 -21.03
C ARG A 120 -4.39 12.50 -21.90
N LYS A 121 -3.64 13.58 -21.69
CA LYS A 121 -3.71 14.76 -22.58
C LYS A 121 -3.05 14.53 -23.94
N ARG A 122 -2.24 13.47 -24.12
CA ARG A 122 -1.56 13.21 -25.40
C ARG A 122 -2.44 12.46 -26.41
N SER A 123 -3.50 11.76 -25.99
CA SER A 123 -4.41 11.06 -26.90
C SER A 123 -5.49 11.95 -27.51
N ASN A 124 -5.69 13.15 -26.98
CA ASN A 124 -6.62 14.17 -27.51
C ASN A 124 -5.88 15.34 -28.19
N GLN A 125 -4.68 15.12 -28.75
CA GLN A 125 -4.18 16.08 -29.72
C GLN A 125 -5.01 15.95 -31.01
N PRO A 126 -5.59 17.04 -31.54
CA PRO A 126 -6.16 17.01 -32.88
C PRO A 126 -5.05 16.59 -33.85
N ALA A 127 -5.36 15.65 -34.74
CA ALA A 127 -4.48 15.28 -35.83
C ALA A 127 -4.21 16.52 -36.67
N TYR A 128 -3.04 17.16 -36.46
CA TYR A 128 -2.60 18.23 -37.34
C TYR A 128 -2.39 17.64 -38.74
N PRO A 129 -2.91 18.27 -39.81
CA PRO A 129 -2.65 17.81 -41.17
C PRO A 129 -1.16 18.00 -41.45
N TYR A 130 -0.46 16.89 -41.66
CA TYR A 130 0.95 16.89 -42.01
C TYR A 130 1.15 17.72 -43.29
N LYS A 131 2.04 18.72 -43.22
CA LYS A 131 2.50 19.44 -44.41
C LYS A 131 3.17 18.42 -45.34
N GLN A 132 2.58 18.23 -46.51
CA GLN A 132 3.21 17.51 -47.61
C GLN A 132 4.53 18.19 -47.96
N TYR A 133 5.65 17.52 -47.70
CA TYR A 133 6.94 17.94 -48.20
C TYR A 133 6.91 17.85 -49.74
N LYS A 134 6.94 19.00 -50.41
CA LYS A 134 7.11 19.08 -51.87
C LYS A 134 8.46 18.45 -52.25
N TYR A 135 8.41 17.29 -52.89
CA TYR A 135 9.53 16.66 -53.55
C TYR A 135 10.03 17.59 -54.67
N LYS A 136 11.27 18.11 -54.56
CA LYS A 136 11.93 18.81 -55.68
C LYS A 136 12.70 17.77 -56.49
N PRO A 137 12.39 17.54 -57.78
CA PRO A 137 13.22 16.66 -58.61
C PRO A 137 14.61 17.29 -58.83
N LYS A 138 15.66 16.50 -58.64
CA LYS A 138 17.04 16.88 -58.96
C LYS A 138 17.15 17.11 -60.48
N ARG A 139 17.58 18.31 -60.88
CA ARG A 139 18.04 18.58 -62.25
C ARG A 139 19.33 17.79 -62.50
N ALA A 140 19.33 16.96 -63.52
CA ALA A 140 20.54 16.37 -64.09
C ALA A 140 21.22 17.39 -65.04
N ALA A 141 22.56 17.40 -65.06
CA ALA A 141 23.43 17.74 -66.18
C ALA A 141 24.91 17.77 -65.71
N PRO A 142 25.90 17.73 -66.60
CA PRO A 142 26.03 16.91 -67.80
C PRO A 142 27.37 16.15 -67.80
N THR A 143 27.47 15.17 -68.70
CA THR A 143 28.70 14.46 -69.06
C THR A 143 29.70 15.38 -69.79
N SER A 144 30.98 15.23 -69.45
CA SER A 144 32.14 15.59 -70.28
C SER A 144 33.16 14.46 -70.18
#